data_AF-A0A135U0I8-F1
#
_entry.id   AF-A0A135U0I8-F1
#
_cell.length_a   1.000
_cell.length_b   1.000
_cell.length_c   1.000
_cell.angle_alpha   90.00
_cell.angle_beta   90.00
_cell.angle_gamma   90.00
#
_symmetry.space_group_name_H-M   'P 1'
#
loop_
_entity.id
_entity.type
_entity.pdbx_description
1 polymer ?
#
loop_
_entity_poly.entity_id
_entity_poly.type
_entity_poly.pdbx_seq_one_letter_code
_entity_poly.pdbx_strand_id
1 'polypeptide(L)'
;MAATTDTQQKKFATDLTDYAKRRQTDGPYADDLDVDVLIVGGGFGGVFMLKTLREMGLRAVIYEAGTSFGGTWRWNRYPGARVDSEVPEYEFSWPEVFKDWTWSTNYPNYEELRQYFDHVDK
;
A
#
# COMPACT_ATOMS: atom_id res chain seq x y z
N MET A 1 22.82 -30.51 -11.37
CA MET A 1 21.54 -31.11 -11.78
C MET A 1 20.45 -30.14 -11.35
N ALA A 2 19.85 -29.39 -12.29
CA ALA A 2 18.83 -28.40 -11.97
C ALA A 2 17.48 -29.13 -11.79
N ALA A 3 16.88 -29.00 -10.61
CA ALA A 3 15.53 -29.48 -10.37
C ALA A 3 14.56 -28.57 -11.14
N THR A 4 13.93 -29.11 -12.18
CA THR A 4 12.79 -28.50 -12.85
C THR A 4 11.60 -28.56 -11.90
N THR A 5 11.32 -27.46 -11.22
CA THR A 5 10.10 -27.31 -10.41
C THR A 5 8.92 -27.22 -11.36
N ASP A 6 8.18 -28.32 -11.48
CA ASP A 6 6.95 -28.41 -12.24
C ASP A 6 5.93 -27.45 -11.59
N THR A 7 5.73 -26.30 -12.22
CA THR A 7 4.87 -25.24 -11.66
C THR A 7 3.45 -25.55 -12.08
N GLN A 8 2.74 -26.32 -11.23
CA GLN A 8 1.33 -26.61 -11.45
C GLN A 8 0.55 -25.30 -11.54
N GLN A 9 -0.02 -25.03 -12.73
CA GLN A 9 -0.70 -23.76 -13.01
C GLN A 9 -1.94 -23.64 -12.11
N LYS A 10 -1.88 -22.73 -11.13
CA LYS A 10 -2.99 -22.52 -10.19
C LYS A 10 -4.24 -22.02 -10.92
N LYS A 11 -5.39 -22.59 -10.56
CA LYS A 11 -6.71 -22.19 -11.09
C LYS A 11 -7.17 -20.83 -10.58
N PHE A 12 -6.70 -20.43 -9.40
CA PHE A 12 -7.00 -19.16 -8.77
C PHE A 12 -5.73 -18.59 -8.14
N ALA A 13 -5.59 -17.27 -8.14
CA ALA A 13 -4.58 -16.61 -7.35
C ALA A 13 -4.97 -16.73 -5.86
N THR A 14 -4.12 -17.38 -5.08
CA THR A 14 -4.36 -17.66 -3.66
C THR A 14 -3.26 -17.11 -2.77
N ASP A 15 -2.10 -16.81 -3.34
CA ASP A 15 -0.92 -16.35 -2.60
C ASP A 15 -0.59 -14.90 -2.96
N LEU A 16 0.00 -14.15 -2.02
CA LEU A 16 0.43 -12.77 -2.25
C LEU A 16 1.40 -12.67 -3.44
N THR A 17 2.23 -13.67 -3.66
CA THR A 17 3.16 -13.77 -4.79
C THR A 17 2.45 -13.81 -6.15
N ASP A 18 1.20 -14.25 -6.19
CA ASP A 18 0.42 -14.29 -7.44
C ASP A 18 0.03 -12.86 -7.89
N TYR A 19 0.06 -11.90 -6.95
CA TYR A 19 -0.23 -10.48 -7.18
C TYR A 19 1.02 -9.60 -7.22
N ALA A 20 2.11 -10.05 -6.58
CA ALA A 20 3.40 -9.37 -6.58
C ALA A 20 4.12 -9.54 -7.91
N LYS A 21 4.15 -8.49 -8.72
CA LYS A 21 4.92 -8.43 -9.97
C LYS A 21 5.87 -7.25 -9.95
N ARG A 22 7.17 -7.54 -10.09
CA ARG A 22 8.19 -6.51 -10.32
C ARG A 22 7.90 -5.82 -11.66
N ARG A 23 7.69 -4.50 -11.62
CA ARG A 23 7.29 -3.69 -12.79
C ARG A 23 8.46 -3.16 -13.58
N GLN A 24 9.57 -2.92 -12.90
CA GLN A 24 10.76 -2.25 -13.41
C GLN A 24 12.00 -2.90 -12.80
N THR A 25 13.17 -2.62 -13.36
CA THR A 25 14.45 -3.20 -12.91
C THR A 25 15.46 -2.13 -12.51
N ASP A 26 15.03 -0.88 -12.42
CA ASP A 26 15.81 0.30 -12.06
C ASP A 26 15.18 1.07 -10.88
N GLY A 27 15.90 2.08 -10.38
CA GLY A 27 15.45 2.90 -9.26
C GLY A 27 15.10 2.07 -8.02
N PRO A 28 13.94 2.29 -7.39
CA PRO A 28 13.48 1.49 -6.24
C PRO A 28 13.24 0.01 -6.53
N TYR A 29 13.32 -0.42 -7.80
CA TYR A 29 13.16 -1.80 -8.21
C TYR A 29 14.48 -2.42 -8.67
N ALA A 30 15.63 -1.78 -8.47
CA ALA A 30 16.93 -2.34 -8.82
C ALA A 30 17.25 -3.61 -8.02
N ASP A 31 18.00 -4.52 -8.63
CA ASP A 31 18.64 -5.61 -7.87
C ASP A 31 19.73 -5.03 -6.98
N ASP A 32 19.97 -5.67 -5.82
CA ASP A 32 20.93 -5.21 -4.81
C ASP A 32 20.72 -3.74 -4.37
N LEU A 33 19.44 -3.32 -4.29
CA LEU A 33 19.06 -1.99 -3.83
C LEU A 33 19.58 -1.75 -2.41
N ASP A 34 20.49 -0.80 -2.30
CA ASP A 34 20.99 -0.29 -1.03
C ASP A 34 20.08 0.84 -0.51
N VAL A 35 19.67 0.78 0.76
CA VAL A 35 18.78 1.74 1.44
C VAL A 35 19.08 1.77 2.93
N ASP A 36 18.76 2.87 3.60
CA ASP A 36 18.87 2.94 5.06
C ASP A 36 17.74 2.14 5.72
N VAL A 37 16.54 2.18 5.13
CA VAL A 37 15.35 1.50 5.64
C VAL A 37 14.51 0.92 4.51
N LEU A 38 14.21 -0.38 4.63
CA LEU A 38 13.23 -1.07 3.79
C LEU A 38 11.94 -1.31 4.58
N ILE A 39 10.82 -0.80 4.06
CA ILE A 39 9.48 -0.95 4.65
C ILE A 39 8.72 -1.99 3.84
N VAL A 40 8.03 -2.92 4.51
CA VAL A 40 7.17 -3.91 3.84
C VAL A 40 5.71 -3.55 4.07
N GLY A 41 4.98 -3.32 2.97
CA GLY A 41 3.56 -2.99 2.97
C GLY A 41 3.26 -1.49 2.85
N GLY A 42 2.38 -1.14 1.91
CA GLY A 42 1.95 0.22 1.57
C GLY A 42 0.57 0.58 2.13
N GLY A 43 0.24 0.14 3.34
CA GLY A 43 -0.95 0.60 4.09
C GLY A 43 -0.67 1.83 4.95
N PHE A 44 -1.57 2.18 5.86
CA PHE A 44 -1.42 3.33 6.77
C PHE A 44 -0.06 3.37 7.46
N GLY A 45 0.35 2.27 8.11
CA GLY A 45 1.63 2.21 8.83
C GLY A 45 2.85 2.40 7.92
N GLY A 46 2.85 1.77 6.74
CA GLY A 46 3.96 1.88 5.80
C GLY A 46 4.11 3.27 5.21
N VAL A 47 3.00 3.89 4.80
CA VAL A 47 2.98 5.26 4.27
C VAL A 47 3.38 6.27 5.35
N PHE A 48 2.89 6.10 6.59
CA PHE A 48 3.30 6.92 7.72
C PHE A 48 4.81 6.84 7.95
N MET A 49 5.34 5.62 8.08
CA MET A 49 6.78 5.41 8.27
C MET A 49 7.61 5.98 7.12
N LEU A 50 7.17 5.81 5.87
CA LEU A 50 7.90 6.33 4.71
C LEU A 50 8.03 7.85 4.78
N LYS A 51 6.95 8.57 5.08
CA LYS A 51 6.98 10.02 5.24
C LYS A 51 7.91 10.42 6.38
N THR A 52 7.72 9.86 7.57
CA THR A 52 8.52 10.17 8.76
C THR A 52 10.01 9.93 8.55
N LEU A 53 10.39 8.78 7.98
CA LEU A 53 11.80 8.43 7.76
C LEU A 53 12.45 9.31 6.69
N ARG A 54 11.71 9.69 5.64
CA ARG A 54 12.21 10.63 4.64
C ARG A 54 12.37 12.05 5.19
N GLU A 55 11.47 12.49 6.08
CA GLU A 55 11.62 13.76 6.80
C GLU A 55 12.85 13.78 7.72
N MET A 56 13.26 12.61 8.23
CA MET A 56 14.52 12.44 8.96
C MET A 56 15.77 12.38 8.06
N GLY A 57 15.60 12.48 6.73
CA GLY A 57 16.69 12.44 5.76
C GLY A 57 17.18 11.03 5.42
N LEU A 58 16.46 9.98 5.80
CA LEU A 58 16.83 8.59 5.49
C LEU A 58 16.33 8.19 4.09
N ARG A 59 17.14 7.43 3.37
CA ARG A 59 16.76 6.78 2.11
C ARG A 59 15.87 5.57 2.40
N ALA A 60 14.55 5.83 2.45
CA ALA A 60 13.53 4.83 2.71
C ALA A 60 12.70 4.47 1.46
N VAL A 61 12.39 3.17 1.30
CA VAL A 61 11.59 2.59 0.22
C VAL A 61 10.56 1.61 0.78
N ILE A 62 9.37 1.56 0.16
CA ILE A 62 8.34 0.55 0.45
C ILE A 62 8.38 -0.54 -0.61
N TYR A 63 8.43 -1.80 -0.17
CA TYR A 63 8.04 -2.96 -0.96
C TYR A 63 6.58 -3.32 -0.63
N GLU A 64 5.69 -2.99 -1.56
CA GLU A 64 4.27 -3.33 -1.53
C GLU A 64 4.02 -4.43 -2.56
N ALA A 65 3.33 -5.51 -2.16
CA ALA A 65 2.98 -6.60 -3.06
C ALA A 65 2.01 -6.15 -4.17
N GLY A 66 1.23 -5.12 -3.89
CA GLY A 66 0.25 -4.56 -4.79
C GLY A 66 0.82 -3.49 -5.70
N THR A 67 -0.09 -2.70 -6.24
CA THR A 67 0.19 -1.79 -7.34
C THR A 67 -0.02 -0.32 -6.99
N SER A 68 -0.52 -0.04 -5.77
CA SER A 68 -0.89 1.27 -5.24
C SER A 68 -0.98 1.19 -3.71
N PHE A 69 -0.89 2.33 -3.04
CA PHE A 69 -1.07 2.41 -1.58
C PHE A 69 -2.51 2.13 -1.14
N GLY A 70 -2.66 1.70 0.11
CA GLY A 70 -3.94 1.43 0.78
C GLY A 70 -4.00 0.11 1.51
N GLY A 71 -3.02 -0.79 1.29
CA GLY A 71 -2.91 -2.07 2.00
C GLY A 71 -4.23 -2.84 1.98
N THR A 72 -4.77 -3.13 3.17
CA THR A 72 -6.07 -3.80 3.38
C THR A 72 -7.17 -3.29 2.45
N TRP A 73 -7.28 -1.98 2.22
CA TRP A 73 -8.35 -1.38 1.41
C TRP A 73 -8.22 -1.65 -0.09
N ARG A 74 -7.04 -2.06 -0.58
CA ARG A 74 -6.84 -2.51 -1.97
C ARG A 74 -7.18 -3.99 -2.13
N TRP A 75 -6.85 -4.81 -1.15
CA TRP A 75 -7.02 -6.25 -1.20
C TRP A 75 -8.43 -6.70 -0.82
N ASN A 76 -8.97 -6.17 0.27
CA ASN A 76 -10.24 -6.60 0.86
C ASN A 76 -11.41 -5.79 0.30
N ARG A 77 -12.02 -6.31 -0.77
CA ARG A 77 -13.11 -5.67 -1.52
C ARG A 77 -14.39 -6.51 -1.52
N TYR A 78 -14.69 -7.15 -0.39
CA TYR A 78 -15.91 -7.92 -0.25
C TYR A 78 -17.14 -6.99 -0.16
N PRO A 79 -18.34 -7.44 -0.56
CA PRO A 79 -19.55 -6.63 -0.48
C PRO A 79 -19.79 -6.10 0.93
N GLY A 80 -19.90 -4.79 1.08
CA GLY A 80 -20.12 -4.13 2.38
C GLY A 80 -18.87 -3.80 3.19
N ALA A 81 -17.66 -3.99 2.66
CA ALA A 81 -16.42 -3.55 3.33
C ALA A 81 -16.43 -2.04 3.62
N ARG A 82 -16.30 -1.68 4.90
CA ARG A 82 -16.42 -0.31 5.45
C ARG A 82 -15.60 -0.18 6.72
N VAL A 83 -15.26 1.05 7.10
CA VAL A 83 -14.69 1.36 8.41
C VAL A 83 -15.72 1.18 9.52
N ASP A 84 -15.23 0.95 10.74
CA ASP A 84 -15.99 0.97 12.00
C ASP A 84 -15.58 2.14 12.92
N SER A 85 -14.58 2.92 12.51
CA SER A 85 -14.10 4.13 13.17
C SER A 85 -14.72 5.34 12.46
N GLU A 86 -15.27 6.29 13.22
CA GLU A 86 -15.97 7.43 12.65
C GLU A 86 -14.99 8.46 12.10
N VAL A 87 -15.35 9.19 11.04
CA VAL A 87 -14.56 10.35 10.59
C VAL A 87 -14.54 11.42 11.69
N PRO A 88 -13.38 12.05 12.01
CA PRO A 88 -12.07 11.96 11.35
C PRO A 88 -11.07 11.03 12.04
N GLU A 89 -11.52 10.00 12.77
CA GLU A 89 -10.63 9.09 13.51
C GLU A 89 -9.81 8.18 12.59
N TYR A 90 -10.35 7.83 11.42
CA TYR A 90 -9.75 6.87 10.49
C TYR A 90 -9.03 7.51 9.29
N GLU A 91 -8.18 8.51 9.56
CA GLU A 91 -7.36 9.17 8.55
C GLU A 91 -6.01 9.65 9.11
N PHE A 92 -5.08 10.06 8.24
CA PHE A 92 -3.84 10.72 8.66
C PHE A 92 -4.11 12.11 9.23
N SER A 93 -3.46 12.43 10.34
CA SER A 93 -3.54 13.73 11.01
C SER A 93 -2.69 14.84 10.36
N TRP A 94 -2.25 14.65 9.12
CA TRP A 94 -1.38 15.58 8.40
C TRP A 94 -2.18 16.72 7.77
N PRO A 95 -1.94 17.99 8.15
CA PRO A 95 -2.69 19.13 7.61
C PRO A 95 -2.70 19.22 6.09
N GLU A 96 -1.61 18.86 5.44
CA GLU A 96 -1.47 18.82 3.99
C GLU A 96 -2.38 17.78 3.31
N VAL A 97 -2.86 16.77 4.05
CA VAL A 97 -3.77 15.75 3.53
C VAL A 97 -5.22 16.12 3.81
N PHE A 98 -5.57 16.38 5.07
CA PHE A 98 -6.97 16.52 5.47
C PHE A 98 -7.59 17.87 5.07
N LYS A 99 -6.80 18.91 4.79
CA LYS A 99 -7.35 20.24 4.45
C LYS A 99 -8.15 20.25 3.16
N ASP A 100 -7.70 19.47 2.17
CA ASP A 100 -8.29 19.44 0.83
C ASP A 100 -9.02 18.11 0.56
N TRP A 101 -9.30 17.33 1.61
CA TRP A 101 -10.07 16.09 1.54
C TRP A 101 -11.36 16.21 2.34
N THR A 102 -12.45 15.65 1.80
CA THR A 102 -13.73 15.57 2.51
C THR A 102 -14.36 14.21 2.28
N TRP A 103 -14.83 13.60 3.36
CA TRP A 103 -15.61 12.36 3.31
C TRP A 103 -17.08 12.65 3.00
N SER A 104 -17.70 11.79 2.19
CA SER A 104 -19.12 11.84 1.83
C SER A 104 -20.04 11.31 2.94
N THR A 105 -19.49 10.56 3.88
CA THR A 105 -20.19 9.94 5.02
C THR A 105 -19.25 9.84 6.23
N ASN A 106 -19.80 9.72 7.43
CA ASN A 106 -19.03 9.54 8.66
C ASN A 106 -18.43 8.12 8.82
N TYR A 107 -18.86 7.14 8.01
CA TYR A 107 -18.28 5.80 7.97
C TYR A 107 -17.96 5.38 6.52
N PRO A 108 -16.90 5.89 5.87
CA PRO A 108 -16.59 5.63 4.46
C PRO A 108 -16.39 4.15 4.11
N ASN A 109 -16.77 3.77 2.89
CA ASN A 109 -16.59 2.40 2.39
C ASN A 109 -15.17 2.18 1.80
N TYR A 110 -14.87 0.95 1.39
CA TYR A 110 -13.56 0.62 0.81
C TYR A 110 -13.23 1.41 -0.49
N GLU A 111 -14.21 1.87 -1.24
CA GLU A 111 -13.99 2.63 -2.49
C GLU A 111 -13.50 4.04 -2.17
N GLU A 112 -14.13 4.68 -1.19
CA GLU A 112 -13.76 6.01 -0.73
C GLU A 112 -12.42 6.01 0.00
N LEU A 113 -12.12 4.96 0.77
CA LEU A 113 -10.78 4.77 1.36
C LEU A 113 -9.69 4.65 0.28
N ARG A 114 -9.97 4.02 -0.86
CA ARG A 114 -9.00 3.95 -1.96
C ARG A 114 -8.79 5.33 -2.60
N GLN A 115 -9.85 6.11 -2.76
CA GLN A 115 -9.74 7.50 -3.25
C GLN A 115 -8.95 8.36 -2.27
N TYR A 116 -9.13 8.16 -0.96
CA TYR A 116 -8.33 8.82 0.06
C TYR A 116 -6.84 8.47 -0.06
N PHE A 117 -6.49 7.20 -0.24
CA PHE A 117 -5.09 6.81 -0.49
C PHE A 117 -4.55 7.35 -1.82
N ASP A 118 -5.37 7.46 -2.87
CA ASP A 118 -4.98 8.11 -4.13
C ASP A 118 -4.80 9.64 -3.96
N HIS A 119 -5.45 10.25 -2.97
CA HIS A 119 -5.23 11.65 -2.58
C HIS A 119 -3.93 11.81 -1.78
N VAL A 120 -3.62 10.88 -0.87
CA VAL A 120 -2.38 10.87 -0.08
C VAL A 120 -1.13 10.66 -0.95
N ASP A 121 -1.23 9.94 -2.06
CA ASP A 121 -0.10 9.63 -2.97
C ASP A 121 0.29 10.80 -3.91
N LYS A 122 -0.41 11.93 -3.85
CA LYS A 122 -0.12 13.11 -4.69
C LYS A 122 0.94 14.01 -4.05
#